data_AF-G2LKH3-F1
#
_entry.id   AF-G2LKH3-F1
#
_cell.length_a   1.000
_cell.length_b   1.000
_cell.length_c   1.000
_cell.angle_alpha   90.00
_cell.angle_beta   90.00
_cell.angle_gamma   90.00
#
_symmetry.space_group_name_H-M   'P 1'
#
loop_
_entity.id
_entity.type
_entity.pdbx_description
1 polymer ?
#
loop_
_entity_poly.entity_id
_entity_poly.type
_entity_poly.pdbx_seq_one_letter_code
_entity_poly.pdbx_strand_id
1 'polypeptide(L)'
;MGWGFGIGVLCWLSAARSGTTPERYGNDFTVFYAAARQVWLTGNPYEIPIRAATPYLYPPLFAQLLTPLTWLPLPAAAFLWAVGNILAVGWLWRLVQPVLPATPDQNLPHAGWWLVLGPVLLGNFLLGQVNLWIAALVTFALLADAQRQCAATGGLALAAAVSVKISPVLLIPYFVGRRAWRLLAWWAVWMGLGNALSCWGLGPHRWAILHDWYREIILQGWHFDFAVASNQSLYGALLRVIRWAGVGEQLPYWPVALLGSGGLFLLGQVYCRGVGPSVYRVAAVASAWGVLGSQLSWVAHFATLALVVAILLRCQKNHSLARMWLVAFGCVRGRVSRLSQVCCAWGLRRGRSLRWWDWALH
;
A
#
# COMPACT_ATOMS: atom_id res chain seq x y z
N MET A 1 10.34 -14.19 27.53
CA MET A 1 10.56 -14.90 26.25
C MET A 1 9.36 -14.88 25.27
N GLY A 2 8.28 -14.12 25.49
CA GLY A 2 6.99 -14.37 24.82
C GLY A 2 6.69 -13.70 23.46
N TRP A 3 7.29 -12.55 23.11
CA TRP A 3 6.91 -11.80 21.89
C TRP A 3 7.95 -11.86 20.76
N GLY A 4 9.25 -11.80 21.10
CA GLY A 4 10.33 -11.88 20.12
C GLY A 4 10.37 -13.21 19.37
N PHE A 5 10.07 -14.32 20.06
CA PHE A 5 9.98 -15.64 19.45
C PHE A 5 8.84 -15.71 18.41
N GLY A 6 7.65 -15.18 18.75
CA GLY A 6 6.51 -15.14 17.83
C GLY A 6 6.76 -14.29 16.59
N ILE A 7 7.39 -13.12 16.75
CA ILE A 7 7.78 -12.26 15.61
C ILE A 7 8.81 -12.96 14.72
N GLY A 8 9.81 -13.63 15.32
CA GLY A 8 10.80 -14.41 14.57
C GLY A 8 10.17 -15.52 13.73
N VAL A 9 9.23 -16.28 14.32
CA VAL A 9 8.48 -17.32 13.60
C VAL A 9 7.66 -16.73 12.45
N LEU A 10 6.97 -15.61 12.67
CA LEU A 10 6.21 -14.94 11.59
C LEU A 10 7.12 -14.47 10.46
N CYS A 11 8.28 -13.89 10.77
CA CYS A 11 9.26 -13.47 9.77
C CYS A 11 9.80 -14.67 8.97
N TRP A 12 10.07 -15.79 9.65
CA TRP A 12 10.49 -17.02 8.98
C TRP A 12 9.40 -17.58 8.06
N LEU A 13 8.13 -17.57 8.50
CA LEU A 13 7.01 -18.02 7.66
C LEU A 13 6.81 -17.15 6.43
N SER A 14 6.98 -15.81 6.55
CA SER A 14 6.94 -14.91 5.41
C SER A 14 8.12 -15.15 4.46
N ALA A 15 9.34 -15.30 5.01
CA ALA A 15 10.53 -15.62 4.22
C ALA A 15 10.42 -16.95 3.47
N ALA A 16 9.85 -17.99 4.09
CA ALA A 16 9.64 -19.28 3.46
C ALA A 16 8.73 -19.19 2.23
N ARG A 17 7.77 -18.24 2.20
CA ARG A 17 6.91 -18.00 1.02
C ARG A 17 7.65 -17.38 -0.15
N SER A 18 8.75 -16.66 0.08
CA SER A 18 9.60 -16.16 -1.01
C SER A 18 10.39 -17.28 -1.71
N GLY A 19 10.48 -18.47 -1.09
CA GLY A 19 11.22 -19.59 -1.64
C GLY A 19 12.74 -19.43 -1.50
N THR A 20 13.49 -20.24 -2.26
CA THR A 20 14.94 -20.34 -2.14
C THR A 20 15.71 -19.79 -3.35
N THR A 21 15.03 -19.57 -4.47
CA THR A 21 15.63 -19.19 -5.76
C THR A 21 14.86 -18.03 -6.39
N PRO A 22 15.51 -16.96 -6.88
CA PRO A 22 14.84 -15.82 -7.50
C PRO A 22 14.26 -16.11 -8.90
N GLU A 23 14.56 -17.27 -9.48
CA GLU A 23 14.07 -17.71 -10.80
C GLU A 23 12.64 -18.26 -10.76
N ARG A 24 12.05 -18.42 -9.57
CA ARG A 24 10.67 -18.89 -9.39
C ARG A 24 9.93 -17.90 -8.51
N TYR A 25 8.72 -17.52 -8.93
CA TYR A 25 7.88 -16.66 -8.13
C TYR A 25 7.43 -17.38 -6.85
N GLY A 26 7.78 -16.84 -5.69
CA GLY A 26 7.21 -17.23 -4.39
C GLY A 26 6.18 -16.22 -3.89
N ASN A 27 6.59 -14.95 -3.82
CA ASN A 27 5.77 -13.80 -3.47
C ASN A 27 6.37 -12.51 -4.06
N ASP A 28 5.78 -11.35 -3.80
CA ASP A 28 6.21 -10.09 -4.40
C ASP A 28 7.66 -9.71 -4.05
N PHE A 29 8.13 -10.04 -2.84
CA PHE A 29 9.52 -9.81 -2.47
C PHE A 29 10.50 -10.56 -3.38
N THR A 30 10.11 -11.72 -3.90
CA THR A 30 10.94 -12.50 -4.84
C THR A 30 11.19 -11.72 -6.12
N VAL A 31 10.18 -11.00 -6.61
CA VAL A 31 10.29 -10.10 -7.78
C VAL A 31 11.21 -8.93 -7.47
N PHE A 32 11.09 -8.34 -6.27
CA PHE A 32 11.96 -7.22 -5.86
C PHE A 32 13.41 -7.65 -5.74
N TYR A 33 13.67 -8.80 -5.14
CA TYR A 33 15.00 -9.39 -5.01
C TYR A 33 15.59 -9.73 -6.39
N ALA A 34 14.80 -10.34 -7.28
CA ALA A 34 15.25 -10.65 -8.64
C ALA A 34 15.65 -9.38 -9.40
N ALA A 35 14.84 -8.32 -9.33
CA ALA A 35 15.14 -7.03 -9.96
C ALA A 35 16.40 -6.38 -9.36
N ALA A 36 16.51 -6.36 -8.02
CA ALA A 36 17.68 -5.84 -7.32
C ALA A 36 18.96 -6.61 -7.67
N ARG A 37 18.85 -7.92 -7.92
CA ARG A 37 19.98 -8.77 -8.32
C ARG A 37 20.39 -8.47 -9.75
N GLN A 38 19.44 -8.18 -10.65
CA GLN A 38 19.77 -7.76 -12.02
C GLN A 38 20.41 -6.38 -12.08
N VAL A 39 20.05 -5.46 -11.17
CA VAL A 39 20.82 -4.20 -11.01
C VAL A 39 22.30 -4.51 -10.73
N TRP A 40 22.60 -5.46 -9.85
CA TRP A 40 23.97 -5.84 -9.53
C TRP A 40 24.71 -6.54 -10.68
N LEU A 41 24.01 -7.41 -11.41
CA LEU A 41 24.62 -8.25 -12.44
C LEU A 41 24.76 -7.55 -13.80
N THR A 42 23.74 -6.79 -14.21
CA THR A 42 23.63 -6.23 -15.58
C THR A 42 23.40 -4.72 -15.58
N GLY A 43 23.03 -4.13 -14.44
CA GLY A 43 22.62 -2.72 -14.36
C GLY A 43 21.17 -2.47 -14.79
N ASN A 44 20.41 -3.50 -15.20
CA ASN A 44 19.03 -3.36 -15.66
C ASN A 44 18.03 -4.12 -14.74
N PRO A 45 17.21 -3.43 -13.93
CA PRO A 45 16.27 -4.10 -13.02
C PRO A 45 15.11 -4.83 -13.71
N TYR A 46 14.89 -4.62 -15.01
CA TYR A 46 13.73 -5.18 -15.73
C TYR A 46 14.04 -6.49 -16.45
N GLU A 47 15.29 -6.94 -16.49
CA GLU A 47 15.71 -8.20 -17.13
C GLU A 47 15.63 -9.40 -16.17
N ILE A 48 14.49 -9.55 -15.48
CA ILE A 48 14.32 -10.63 -14.50
C ILE A 48 13.83 -11.94 -15.16
N PRO A 49 14.25 -13.13 -14.67
CA PRO A 49 13.85 -14.42 -15.26
C PRO A 49 12.35 -14.66 -15.27
N ILE A 50 11.64 -14.14 -14.27
CA ILE A 50 10.20 -14.34 -14.06
C ILE A 50 9.33 -13.25 -14.71
N ARG A 51 9.91 -12.35 -15.52
CA ARG A 51 9.24 -11.15 -16.05
C ARG A 51 7.95 -11.47 -16.80
N ALA A 52 7.92 -12.57 -17.56
CA ALA A 52 6.77 -12.96 -18.36
C ALA A 52 5.54 -13.30 -17.51
N ALA A 53 5.73 -13.90 -16.33
CA ALA A 53 4.65 -14.24 -15.42
C ALA A 53 4.38 -13.12 -14.39
N THR A 54 5.45 -12.54 -13.82
CA THR A 54 5.37 -11.54 -12.76
C THR A 54 6.42 -10.45 -12.99
N PRO A 55 6.07 -9.37 -13.70
CA PRO A 55 7.01 -8.29 -14.04
C PRO A 55 7.39 -7.45 -12.82
N TYR A 56 8.57 -6.84 -12.88
CA TYR A 56 8.93 -5.78 -11.96
C TYR A 56 8.38 -4.44 -12.47
N LEU A 57 7.45 -3.84 -11.70
CA LEU A 57 6.68 -2.66 -12.12
C LEU A 57 7.15 -1.33 -11.50
N TYR A 58 8.19 -1.38 -10.68
CA TYR A 58 8.55 -0.25 -9.82
C TYR A 58 9.66 0.60 -10.47
N PRO A 59 9.84 1.87 -10.05
CA PRO A 59 10.93 2.69 -10.56
C PRO A 59 12.30 2.08 -10.23
N PRO A 60 13.35 2.36 -11.04
CA PRO A 60 14.65 1.71 -10.89
C PRO A 60 15.32 1.91 -9.52
N LEU A 61 15.11 3.09 -8.91
CA LEU A 61 15.65 3.41 -7.60
C LEU A 61 15.24 2.39 -6.53
N PHE A 62 14.03 1.82 -6.61
CA PHE A 62 13.62 0.82 -5.63
C PHE A 62 14.47 -0.45 -5.71
N ALA A 63 14.74 -0.97 -6.91
CA ALA A 63 15.60 -2.13 -7.08
C ALA A 63 17.04 -1.85 -6.61
N GLN A 64 17.58 -0.66 -6.93
CA GLN A 64 18.91 -0.24 -6.49
C GLN A 64 19.04 -0.13 -4.96
N LEU A 65 18.01 0.38 -4.29
CA LEU A 65 17.98 0.44 -2.82
C LEU A 65 17.98 -0.95 -2.18
N LEU A 66 17.44 -1.95 -2.87
CA LEU A 66 17.41 -3.34 -2.42
C LEU A 66 18.64 -4.15 -2.83
N THR A 67 19.52 -3.62 -3.69
CA THR A 67 20.73 -4.31 -4.14
C THR A 67 21.59 -4.87 -2.99
N PRO A 68 21.80 -4.15 -1.86
CA PRO A 68 22.56 -4.72 -0.73
C PRO A 68 21.97 -6.02 -0.15
N LEU A 69 20.66 -6.23 -0.24
CA LEU A 69 20.03 -7.47 0.22
C LEU A 69 20.41 -8.68 -0.65
N THR A 70 20.83 -8.45 -1.90
CA THR A 70 21.18 -9.50 -2.86
C THR A 70 22.55 -10.12 -2.62
N TRP A 71 23.34 -9.53 -1.71
CA TRP A 71 24.57 -10.13 -1.19
C TRP A 71 24.29 -11.30 -0.23
N LEU A 72 23.04 -11.47 0.17
CA LEU A 72 22.56 -12.58 1.00
C LEU A 72 21.75 -13.55 0.13
N PRO A 73 21.74 -14.85 0.45
CA PRO A 73 20.79 -15.79 -0.16
C PRO A 73 19.34 -15.32 0.03
N LEU A 74 18.48 -15.59 -0.95
CA LEU A 74 17.08 -15.14 -0.96
C LEU A 74 16.33 -15.37 0.36
N PRO A 75 16.42 -16.53 1.05
CA PRO A 75 15.73 -16.73 2.33
C PRO A 75 16.18 -15.76 3.43
N ALA A 76 17.47 -15.44 3.49
CA ALA A 76 18.00 -14.51 4.48
C ALA A 76 17.58 -13.07 4.16
N ALA A 77 17.64 -12.68 2.89
CA ALA A 77 17.14 -11.39 2.43
C ALA A 77 15.63 -11.23 2.70
N ALA A 78 14.84 -12.27 2.45
CA ALA A 78 13.41 -12.29 2.69
C ALA A 78 13.07 -12.20 4.18
N PHE A 79 13.87 -12.83 5.04
CA PHE A 79 13.72 -12.69 6.49
C PHE A 79 13.96 -11.24 6.95
N LEU A 80 15.04 -10.61 6.47
CA LEU A 80 15.33 -9.20 6.77
C LEU A 80 14.24 -8.27 6.24
N TRP A 81 13.70 -8.55 5.05
CA TRP A 81 12.57 -7.82 4.49
C TRP A 81 11.32 -7.95 5.36
N ALA A 82 11.01 -9.15 5.82
CA ALA A 82 9.90 -9.38 6.75
C ALA A 82 10.10 -8.59 8.06
N VAL A 83 11.30 -8.59 8.65
CA VAL A 83 11.62 -7.76 9.82
C VAL A 83 11.36 -6.28 9.49
N GLY A 84 11.81 -5.80 8.33
CA GLY A 84 11.52 -4.46 7.84
C GLY A 84 10.01 -4.15 7.78
N ASN A 85 9.20 -5.07 7.27
CA ASN A 85 7.74 -4.91 7.23
C ASN A 85 7.10 -4.85 8.62
N ILE A 86 7.61 -5.58 9.61
CA ILE A 86 7.17 -5.45 11.02
C ILE A 86 7.51 -4.05 11.55
N LEU A 87 8.71 -3.55 11.25
CA LEU A 87 9.11 -2.19 11.63
C LEU A 87 8.22 -1.13 10.96
N ALA A 88 7.88 -1.31 9.69
CA ALA A 88 6.97 -0.42 8.96
C ALA A 88 5.57 -0.38 9.59
N VAL A 89 5.02 -1.55 9.97
CA VAL A 89 3.74 -1.63 10.69
C VAL A 89 3.83 -0.95 12.05
N GLY A 90 4.90 -1.19 12.80
CA GLY A 90 5.13 -0.53 14.09
C GLY A 90 5.27 0.98 13.97
N TRP A 91 5.93 1.46 12.91
CA TRP A 91 6.01 2.89 12.61
C TRP A 91 4.66 3.48 12.23
N LEU A 92 3.93 2.83 11.32
CA LEU A 92 2.59 3.24 10.92
C LEU A 92 1.65 3.34 12.12
N TRP A 93 1.68 2.35 13.01
CA TRP A 93 0.92 2.34 14.26
C TRP A 93 1.24 3.57 15.13
N ARG A 94 2.53 3.86 15.34
CA ARG A 94 2.97 5.03 16.11
C ARG A 94 2.49 6.36 15.51
N LEU A 95 2.37 6.44 14.18
CA LEU A 95 1.88 7.64 13.49
C LEU A 95 0.37 7.84 13.69
N VAL A 96 -0.41 6.77 13.65
CA VAL A 96 -1.88 6.86 13.74
C VAL A 96 -2.41 6.89 15.17
N GLN A 97 -1.67 6.36 16.14
CA GLN A 97 -2.11 6.29 17.54
C GLN A 97 -2.53 7.66 18.12
N PRO A 98 -1.80 8.77 17.91
CA PRO A 98 -2.23 10.10 18.40
C PRO A 98 -3.45 10.66 17.68
N VAL A 99 -3.83 10.08 16.54
CA VAL A 99 -4.99 10.49 15.74
C VAL A 99 -6.27 9.82 16.23
N LEU A 100 -6.18 8.65 16.87
CA LEU A 100 -7.31 7.93 17.44
C LEU A 100 -8.05 8.74 18.53
N PRO A 101 -9.33 8.45 18.81
CA PRO A 101 -10.07 9.18 19.83
C PRO A 101 -9.48 8.95 21.23
N ALA A 102 -9.41 10.02 22.02
CA ALA A 102 -9.14 9.93 23.45
C ALA A 102 -10.43 9.48 24.15
N THR A 103 -10.52 8.20 24.51
CA THR A 103 -11.62 7.60 25.26
C THR A 103 -11.16 7.15 26.64
N PRO A 104 -12.05 7.08 27.65
CA PRO A 104 -11.71 6.51 28.97
C PRO A 104 -11.17 5.07 28.85
N ASP A 105 -11.72 4.30 27.90
CA ASP A 105 -11.17 3.02 27.48
C ASP A 105 -10.39 3.19 26.18
N GLN A 106 -9.07 3.43 26.29
CA GLN A 106 -8.18 3.58 25.13
C GLN A 106 -8.02 2.28 24.35
N ASN A 107 -8.36 1.12 24.91
CA ASN A 107 -8.18 -0.17 24.25
C ASN A 107 -9.19 -0.37 23.12
N LEU A 108 -10.40 0.18 23.24
CA LEU A 108 -11.46 0.01 22.25
C LEU A 108 -11.11 0.57 20.85
N PRO A 109 -10.70 1.85 20.69
CA PRO A 109 -10.31 2.36 19.38
C PRO A 109 -9.05 1.69 18.82
N HIS A 110 -8.12 1.30 19.69
CA HIS A 110 -6.92 0.55 19.27
C HIS A 110 -7.31 -0.81 18.71
N ALA A 111 -8.15 -1.57 19.43
CA ALA A 111 -8.66 -2.85 18.99
C ALA A 111 -9.47 -2.72 17.69
N GLY A 112 -10.30 -1.68 17.56
CA GLY A 112 -11.05 -1.40 16.33
C GLY A 112 -10.13 -1.16 15.13
N TRP A 113 -9.04 -0.42 15.31
CA TRP A 113 -8.07 -0.16 14.24
C TRP A 113 -7.38 -1.46 13.80
N TRP A 114 -6.89 -2.26 14.76
CA TRP A 114 -6.27 -3.56 14.48
C TRP A 114 -7.25 -4.58 13.90
N LEU A 115 -8.52 -4.53 14.28
CA LEU A 115 -9.54 -5.42 13.74
C LEU A 115 -9.80 -5.15 12.26
N VAL A 116 -9.88 -3.87 11.87
CA VAL A 116 -10.15 -3.48 10.48
C VAL A 116 -8.92 -3.71 9.60
N LEU A 117 -7.72 -3.32 10.06
CA LEU A 117 -6.52 -3.34 9.23
C LEU A 117 -5.65 -4.58 9.43
N GLY A 118 -5.77 -5.30 10.54
CA GLY A 118 -4.99 -6.50 10.83
C GLY A 118 -4.94 -7.50 9.67
N PRO A 119 -6.08 -7.87 9.04
CA PRO A 119 -6.09 -8.75 7.88
C PRO A 119 -5.33 -8.19 6.66
N VAL A 120 -5.46 -6.89 6.40
CA VAL A 120 -4.76 -6.20 5.29
C VAL A 120 -3.26 -6.14 5.54
N LEU A 121 -2.85 -5.81 6.77
CA LEU A 121 -1.45 -5.73 7.17
C LEU A 121 -0.78 -7.11 7.13
N LEU A 122 -1.47 -8.13 7.62
CA LEU A 122 -1.01 -9.52 7.54
C LEU A 122 -0.91 -10.00 6.08
N GLY A 123 -1.90 -9.67 5.24
CA GLY A 123 -1.86 -9.98 3.81
C GLY A 123 -0.64 -9.38 3.12
N ASN A 124 -0.37 -8.09 3.34
CA ASN A 124 0.85 -7.43 2.84
C ASN A 124 2.13 -8.13 3.32
N PHE A 125 2.19 -8.43 4.62
CA PHE A 125 3.34 -9.05 5.24
C PHE A 125 3.63 -10.44 4.64
N LEU A 126 2.60 -11.24 4.41
CA LEU A 126 2.73 -12.58 3.84
C LEU A 126 3.00 -12.58 2.33
N LEU A 127 2.52 -11.57 1.60
CA LEU A 127 2.81 -11.35 0.19
C LEU A 127 4.20 -10.73 -0.04
N GLY A 128 4.90 -10.28 1.02
CA GLY A 128 6.19 -9.61 0.89
C GLY A 128 6.07 -8.22 0.24
N GLN A 129 4.91 -7.58 0.36
CA GLN A 129 4.60 -6.30 -0.29
C GLN A 129 5.34 -5.12 0.35
N VAL A 130 5.65 -4.11 -0.48
CA VAL A 130 6.27 -2.84 -0.05
C VAL A 130 5.25 -1.82 0.47
N ASN A 131 3.96 -2.08 0.26
CA ASN A 131 2.88 -1.15 0.57
C ASN A 131 2.76 -0.78 2.06
N LEU A 132 3.34 -1.56 2.98
CA LEU A 132 3.45 -1.20 4.41
C LEU A 132 4.37 0.01 4.63
N TRP A 133 5.51 0.04 3.93
CA TRP A 133 6.43 1.19 3.93
C TRP A 133 5.78 2.39 3.27
N ILE A 134 5.11 2.20 2.12
CA ILE A 134 4.39 3.27 1.43
C ILE A 134 3.32 3.88 2.35
N ALA A 135 2.54 3.05 3.03
CA ALA A 135 1.51 3.51 3.97
C ALA A 135 2.11 4.34 5.11
N ALA A 136 3.22 3.89 5.71
CA ALA A 136 3.92 4.63 6.77
C ALA A 136 4.48 5.98 6.27
N LEU A 137 5.17 5.98 5.13
CA LEU A 137 5.78 7.16 4.53
C LEU A 137 4.73 8.21 4.12
N VAL A 138 3.66 7.78 3.44
CA VAL A 138 2.54 8.65 3.04
C VAL A 138 1.84 9.22 4.26
N THR A 139 1.53 8.39 5.26
CA THR A 139 0.91 8.84 6.51
C THR A 139 1.80 9.87 7.21
N PHE A 140 3.12 9.63 7.28
CA PHE A 140 4.06 10.58 7.88
C PHE A 140 4.08 11.92 7.13
N ALA A 141 4.18 11.91 5.80
CA ALA A 141 4.18 13.13 4.99
C ALA A 141 2.89 13.96 5.17
N LEU A 142 1.73 13.29 5.20
CA LEU A 142 0.44 13.92 5.42
C LEU A 142 0.32 14.51 6.83
N LEU A 143 0.79 13.80 7.86
CA LEU A 143 0.76 14.31 9.24
C LEU A 143 1.77 15.44 9.46
N ALA A 144 2.94 15.38 8.84
CA ALA A 144 3.94 16.46 8.85
C ALA A 144 3.34 17.77 8.29
N ASP A 145 2.61 17.70 7.17
CA ASP A 145 1.87 18.86 6.66
C ASP A 145 0.72 19.28 7.59
N ALA A 146 -0.10 18.33 8.04
CA ALA A 146 -1.27 18.64 8.88
C ALA A 146 -0.91 19.31 10.21
N GLN A 147 0.30 19.06 10.70
CA GLN A 147 0.87 19.65 11.90
C GLN A 147 1.80 20.83 11.61
N ARG A 148 2.13 21.10 10.34
CA ARG A 148 3.13 22.10 9.89
C ARG A 148 4.52 21.90 10.52
N GLN A 149 4.90 20.66 10.74
CA GLN A 149 6.17 20.27 11.36
C GLN A 149 6.99 19.41 10.39
N CYS A 150 8.29 19.31 10.65
CA CYS A 150 9.15 18.32 9.99
C CYS A 150 9.12 18.39 8.45
N ALA A 151 8.97 19.57 7.85
CA ALA A 151 8.78 19.70 6.39
C ALA A 151 9.86 19.00 5.56
N ALA A 152 11.12 19.01 6.02
CA ALA A 152 12.23 18.35 5.35
C ALA A 152 12.09 16.83 5.32
N THR A 153 11.80 16.22 6.47
CA THR A 153 11.62 14.76 6.57
C THR A 153 10.28 14.32 6.02
N GLY A 154 9.23 15.13 6.08
CA GLY A 154 7.96 14.89 5.39
C GLY A 154 8.11 14.90 3.87
N GLY A 155 8.90 15.84 3.34
CA GLY A 155 9.27 15.89 1.92
C GLY A 155 10.10 14.66 1.50
N LEU A 156 11.08 14.26 2.32
CA LEU A 156 11.85 13.02 2.12
C LEU A 156 10.95 11.79 2.09
N ALA A 157 10.01 11.67 3.04
CA ALA A 157 9.12 10.54 3.11
C ALA A 157 8.21 10.44 1.87
N LEU A 158 7.67 11.57 1.41
CA LEU A 158 6.91 11.61 0.17
C LEU A 158 7.79 11.24 -1.04
N ALA A 159 9.02 11.75 -1.10
CA ALA A 159 9.94 11.46 -2.19
C ALA A 159 10.32 9.98 -2.24
N ALA A 160 10.59 9.37 -1.07
CA ALA A 160 10.85 7.95 -0.95
C ALA A 160 9.62 7.12 -1.36
N ALA A 161 8.41 7.49 -0.94
CA ALA A 161 7.19 6.78 -1.32
C ALA A 161 6.97 6.80 -2.85
N VAL A 162 7.13 7.97 -3.49
CA VAL A 162 6.99 8.14 -4.95
C VAL A 162 8.09 7.40 -5.72
N SER A 163 9.33 7.46 -5.22
CA SER A 163 10.48 6.80 -5.83
C SER A 163 10.40 5.27 -5.72
N VAL A 164 9.75 4.77 -4.67
CA VAL A 164 9.49 3.34 -4.52
C VAL A 164 8.33 2.90 -5.41
N LYS A 165 7.25 3.67 -5.47
CA LYS A 165 6.07 3.38 -6.30
C LYS A 165 5.48 4.70 -6.75
N ILE A 166 5.17 4.87 -8.03
CA ILE A 166 4.78 6.19 -8.55
C ILE A 166 3.43 6.70 -8.00
N SER A 167 2.54 5.82 -7.54
CA SER A 167 1.15 6.19 -7.19
C SER A 167 0.97 7.32 -6.15
N PRO A 168 1.82 7.50 -5.12
CA PRO A 168 1.71 8.63 -4.19
C PRO A 168 1.95 10.00 -4.83
N VAL A 169 2.42 10.08 -6.10
CA VAL A 169 2.55 11.36 -6.82
C VAL A 169 1.20 12.07 -6.97
N LEU A 170 0.10 11.31 -6.96
CA LEU A 170 -1.27 11.83 -6.99
C LEU A 170 -1.63 12.68 -5.78
N LEU A 171 -0.80 12.66 -4.72
CA LEU A 171 -0.98 13.49 -3.53
C LEU A 171 -0.34 14.87 -3.68
N ILE A 172 0.49 15.12 -4.70
CA ILE A 172 1.14 16.43 -4.88
C ILE A 172 0.12 17.57 -4.99
N PRO A 173 -0.99 17.46 -5.75
CA PRO A 173 -2.00 18.51 -5.80
C PRO A 173 -2.63 18.86 -4.45
N TYR A 174 -2.77 17.89 -3.53
CA TYR A 174 -3.19 18.17 -2.15
C TYR A 174 -2.21 19.12 -1.44
N PHE A 175 -0.91 18.83 -1.48
CA PHE A 175 0.12 19.66 -0.84
C PHE A 175 0.24 21.04 -1.49
N VAL A 176 0.05 21.14 -2.81
CA VAL A 176 0.00 22.43 -3.53
C VAL A 176 -1.20 23.24 -3.05
N GLY A 177 -2.40 22.65 -2.98
CA GLY A 177 -3.59 23.31 -2.46
C GLY A 177 -3.41 23.78 -1.01
N ARG A 178 -2.76 22.94 -0.18
CA ARG A 178 -2.38 23.26 1.20
C ARG A 178 -1.32 24.35 1.33
N ARG A 179 -0.71 24.78 0.23
CA ARG A 179 0.44 25.70 0.19
C ARG A 179 1.59 25.19 1.05
N ALA A 180 1.82 23.88 1.03
CA ALA A 180 2.88 23.20 1.77
C ALA A 180 4.24 23.38 1.09
N TRP A 181 4.58 24.61 0.68
CA TRP A 181 5.71 24.90 -0.22
C TRP A 181 7.05 24.44 0.34
N ARG A 182 7.25 24.55 1.65
CA ARG A 182 8.47 24.05 2.30
C ARG A 182 8.60 22.53 2.16
N LEU A 183 7.52 21.79 2.37
CA LEU A 183 7.51 20.33 2.20
C LEU A 183 7.73 19.95 0.75
N LEU A 184 7.06 20.64 -0.19
CA LEU A 184 7.21 20.41 -1.62
C LEU A 184 8.61 20.74 -2.14
N ALA A 185 9.25 21.80 -1.64
CA ALA A 185 10.63 22.13 -1.98
C ALA A 185 11.58 21.01 -1.53
N TRP A 186 11.43 20.53 -0.30
CA TRP A 186 12.22 19.40 0.19
C TRP A 186 11.92 18.11 -0.58
N TRP A 187 10.66 17.83 -0.89
CA TRP A 187 10.27 16.72 -1.75
C TRP A 187 10.99 16.79 -3.11
N ALA A 188 10.99 17.96 -3.76
CA ALA A 188 11.67 18.16 -5.04
C ALA A 188 13.18 17.95 -4.93
N VAL A 189 13.83 18.46 -3.87
CA VAL A 189 15.26 18.22 -3.59
C VAL A 189 15.54 16.73 -3.43
N TRP A 190 14.80 16.02 -2.58
CA TRP A 190 15.02 14.60 -2.33
C TRP A 190 14.70 13.72 -3.54
N MET A 191 13.64 14.05 -4.29
CA MET A 191 13.34 13.40 -5.56
C MET A 191 14.47 13.60 -6.57
N GLY A 192 14.94 14.84 -6.72
CA GLY A 192 16.04 15.17 -7.63
C GLY A 192 17.32 14.44 -7.27
N LEU A 193 17.73 14.48 -6.01
CA LEU A 193 18.93 13.79 -5.52
C LEU A 193 18.82 12.26 -5.69
N GLY A 194 17.72 11.66 -5.23
CA GLY A 194 17.53 10.22 -5.31
C GLY A 194 17.50 9.72 -6.75
N ASN A 195 16.74 10.37 -7.62
CA ASN A 195 16.63 9.95 -9.02
C ASN A 195 17.87 10.31 -9.84
N ALA A 196 18.60 11.38 -9.53
CA ALA A 196 19.90 11.65 -10.15
C ALA A 196 20.92 10.55 -9.79
N LEU A 197 20.98 10.16 -8.52
CA LEU A 197 21.85 9.08 -8.05
C LEU A 197 21.46 7.74 -8.68
N SER A 198 20.16 7.49 -8.77
CA SER A 198 19.60 6.32 -9.46
C SER A 198 20.00 6.27 -10.93
N CYS A 199 19.78 7.37 -11.65
CA CYS A 199 20.10 7.52 -13.06
C CYS A 199 21.60 7.32 -13.32
N TRP A 200 22.46 7.84 -12.44
CA TRP A 200 23.90 7.58 -12.49
C TRP A 200 24.23 6.11 -12.27
N GLY A 201 23.60 5.47 -11.27
CA GLY A 201 23.80 4.05 -10.96
C GLY A 201 23.31 3.07 -12.04
N LEU A 202 22.42 3.49 -12.96
CA LEU A 202 22.01 2.69 -14.12
C LEU A 202 23.08 2.63 -15.23
N GLY A 203 24.16 3.40 -15.11
CA GLY A 203 25.28 3.33 -16.04
C GLY A 203 24.95 3.81 -17.45
N PRO A 204 25.63 3.28 -18.49
CA PRO A 204 25.54 3.78 -19.87
C PRO A 204 24.14 3.65 -20.50
N HIS A 205 23.37 2.62 -20.14
CA HIS A 205 22.07 2.31 -20.75
C HIS A 205 20.88 2.96 -20.04
N ARG A 206 21.12 3.85 -19.07
CA ARG A 206 20.10 4.51 -18.24
C ARG A 206 18.91 5.07 -19.03
N TRP A 207 19.16 5.70 -20.18
CA TRP A 207 18.08 6.32 -20.97
C TRP A 207 17.17 5.30 -21.64
N ALA A 208 17.74 4.20 -22.17
CA ALA A 208 16.95 3.11 -22.73
C ALA A 208 16.11 2.44 -21.63
N ILE A 209 16.73 2.13 -20.49
CA ILE A 209 16.05 1.52 -19.34
C ILE A 209 14.87 2.39 -18.86
N LEU A 210 15.08 3.70 -18.68
CA LEU A 210 14.05 4.62 -18.23
C LEU A 210 12.94 4.81 -19.27
N HIS A 211 13.31 4.87 -20.55
CA HIS A 211 12.35 4.96 -21.66
C HIS A 211 11.44 3.73 -21.72
N ASP A 212 12.02 2.53 -21.63
CA ASP A 212 11.29 1.28 -21.70
C ASP A 212 10.37 1.11 -20.48
N TRP A 213 10.86 1.42 -19.28
CA TRP A 213 10.02 1.47 -18.08
C TRP A 213 8.84 2.43 -18.24
N TYR A 214 9.09 3.65 -18.72
CA TYR A 214 8.03 4.63 -18.91
C TYR A 214 6.98 4.15 -19.93
N ARG A 215 7.44 3.64 -21.07
CA ARG A 215 6.55 3.16 -22.13
C ARG A 215 5.74 1.94 -21.67
N GLU A 216 6.40 0.90 -21.17
CA GLU A 216 5.76 -0.37 -20.87
C GLU A 216 4.91 -0.30 -19.60
N ILE A 217 5.35 0.45 -18.59
CA ILE A 217 4.72 0.43 -17.27
C ILE A 217 3.78 1.63 -17.09
N ILE A 218 4.24 2.84 -17.41
CA ILE A 218 3.45 4.05 -17.15
C ILE A 218 2.42 4.31 -18.24
N LEU A 219 2.78 4.14 -19.52
CA LEU A 219 1.84 4.37 -20.63
C LEU A 219 0.98 3.15 -20.93
N GLN A 220 1.58 1.96 -21.01
CA GLN A 220 0.89 0.74 -21.41
C GLN A 220 0.33 -0.08 -20.23
N GLY A 221 0.74 0.23 -18.99
CA GLY A 221 0.26 -0.49 -17.82
C GLY A 221 0.61 -1.97 -17.84
N TRP A 222 1.74 -2.35 -18.44
CA TRP A 222 2.21 -3.72 -18.64
C TRP A 222 1.14 -4.66 -19.23
N HIS A 223 0.22 -4.16 -20.06
CA HIS A 223 -0.87 -4.95 -20.63
C HIS A 223 -1.78 -5.63 -19.58
N PHE A 224 -1.81 -5.14 -18.34
CA PHE A 224 -2.73 -5.66 -17.32
C PHE A 224 -4.17 -5.45 -17.76
N ASP A 225 -5.02 -6.45 -17.47
CA ASP A 225 -6.46 -6.22 -17.48
C ASP A 225 -6.85 -5.44 -16.22
N PHE A 226 -7.05 -4.12 -16.37
CA PHE A 226 -7.45 -3.27 -15.27
C PHE A 226 -8.91 -3.46 -14.84
N ALA A 227 -9.73 -4.18 -15.62
CA ALA A 227 -11.14 -4.42 -15.32
C ALA A 227 -11.37 -5.65 -14.42
N VAL A 228 -10.31 -6.27 -13.88
CA VAL A 228 -10.47 -7.39 -12.93
C VAL A 228 -11.15 -6.95 -11.64
N ALA A 229 -11.98 -7.83 -11.06
CA ALA A 229 -12.72 -7.54 -9.82
C ALA A 229 -11.78 -7.32 -8.62
N SER A 230 -10.57 -7.86 -8.65
CA SER A 230 -9.57 -7.61 -7.61
C SER A 230 -9.08 -6.15 -7.61
N ASN A 231 -9.14 -5.43 -8.74
CA ASN A 231 -8.75 -4.02 -8.85
C ASN A 231 -9.85 -3.09 -8.30
N GLN A 232 -9.59 -2.51 -7.14
CA GLN A 232 -10.48 -1.63 -6.38
C GLN A 232 -10.17 -0.14 -6.58
N SER A 233 -9.42 0.21 -7.63
CA SER A 233 -9.27 1.61 -8.06
C SER A 233 -10.57 2.13 -8.68
N LEU A 234 -10.73 3.47 -8.68
CA LEU A 234 -11.82 4.12 -9.40
C LEU A 234 -11.72 3.84 -10.91
N TYR A 235 -10.49 3.83 -11.43
CA TYR A 235 -10.22 3.51 -12.83
C TYR A 235 -10.73 2.10 -13.21
N GLY A 236 -10.35 1.07 -12.44
CA GLY A 236 -10.81 -0.30 -12.68
C GLY A 236 -12.33 -0.44 -12.54
N ALA A 237 -12.94 0.25 -11.59
CA ALA A 237 -14.39 0.27 -11.43
C ALA A 237 -15.12 0.89 -12.63
N LEU A 238 -14.66 2.04 -13.12
CA LEU A 238 -15.21 2.68 -14.31
C LEU A 238 -15.02 1.83 -15.56
N LEU A 239 -13.84 1.22 -15.71
CA LEU A 239 -13.54 0.33 -16.83
C LEU A 239 -14.49 -0.89 -16.87
N ARG A 240 -14.78 -1.49 -15.70
CA ARG A 240 -15.79 -2.56 -15.60
C ARG A 240 -17.18 -2.09 -16.02
N VAL A 241 -17.59 -0.88 -15.63
CA VAL A 241 -18.92 -0.33 -15.97
C VAL A 241 -19.03 -0.10 -17.47
N ILE A 242 -18.05 0.52 -18.12
CA ILE A 242 -18.13 0.81 -19.57
C ILE A 242 -18.10 -0.48 -20.42
N ARG A 243 -17.32 -1.49 -20.00
CA ARG A 243 -17.30 -2.80 -20.64
C ARG A 243 -18.62 -3.53 -20.46
N TRP A 244 -19.15 -3.56 -19.24
CA TRP A 244 -20.46 -4.14 -18.95
C TRP A 244 -21.59 -3.47 -19.75
N ALA A 245 -21.54 -2.16 -19.91
CA ALA A 245 -22.51 -1.40 -20.68
C ALA A 245 -22.31 -1.51 -22.21
N GLY A 246 -21.23 -2.15 -22.69
CA GLY A 246 -20.92 -2.26 -24.12
C GLY A 246 -20.55 -0.93 -24.80
N VAL A 247 -20.15 0.08 -24.03
CA VAL A 247 -19.87 1.44 -24.54
C VAL A 247 -18.41 1.58 -24.99
N GLY A 248 -17.50 0.73 -24.49
CA GLY A 248 -16.10 0.72 -24.91
C GLY A 248 -15.24 -0.24 -24.12
N GLU A 249 -14.04 -0.53 -24.65
CA GLU A 249 -13.10 -1.50 -24.08
C GLU A 249 -11.95 -0.87 -23.28
N GLN A 250 -11.75 0.44 -23.46
CA GLN A 250 -10.64 1.19 -22.88
C GLN A 250 -11.11 2.54 -22.33
N LEU A 251 -10.41 3.02 -21.32
CA LEU A 251 -10.62 4.32 -20.70
C LEU A 251 -9.25 4.98 -20.51
N PRO A 252 -9.05 6.26 -20.86
CA PRO A 252 -7.79 6.92 -20.53
C PRO A 252 -7.68 7.11 -19.01
N TYR A 253 -6.64 6.54 -18.40
CA TYR A 253 -6.44 6.60 -16.95
C TYR A 253 -6.20 8.02 -16.42
N TRP A 254 -5.34 8.79 -17.10
CA TRP A 254 -4.86 10.08 -16.60
C TRP A 254 -5.96 11.12 -16.35
N PRO A 255 -6.98 11.29 -17.21
CA PRO A 255 -8.11 12.15 -16.91
C PRO A 255 -8.82 11.80 -15.59
N VAL A 256 -9.05 10.51 -15.31
CA VAL A 256 -9.68 10.05 -14.07
C VAL A 256 -8.80 10.40 -12.85
N ALA A 257 -7.51 10.13 -12.96
CA ALA A 257 -6.55 10.40 -11.90
C ALA A 257 -6.41 11.92 -11.62
N LEU A 258 -6.40 12.75 -12.67
CA LEU A 258 -6.26 14.20 -12.55
C LEU A 258 -7.53 14.85 -12.00
N LEU A 259 -8.73 14.37 -12.35
CA LEU A 259 -9.99 14.90 -11.81
C LEU A 259 -10.07 14.76 -10.29
N GLY A 260 -9.80 13.57 -9.75
CA GLY A 260 -9.81 13.39 -8.29
C GLY A 260 -8.67 14.13 -7.59
N SER A 261 -7.50 14.24 -8.24
CA SER A 261 -6.39 15.05 -7.71
C SER A 261 -6.71 16.55 -7.72
N GLY A 262 -7.51 17.03 -8.67
CA GLY A 262 -8.09 18.38 -8.68
C GLY A 262 -9.03 18.61 -7.49
N GLY A 263 -9.87 17.62 -7.16
CA GLY A 263 -10.68 17.63 -5.94
C GLY A 263 -9.83 17.75 -4.67
N LEU A 264 -8.71 17.00 -4.59
CA LEU A 264 -7.76 17.12 -3.49
C LEU A 264 -7.10 18.51 -3.40
N PHE A 265 -6.78 19.13 -4.54
CA PHE A 265 -6.26 20.49 -4.57
C PHE A 265 -7.25 21.49 -3.97
N LEU A 266 -8.53 21.43 -4.38
CA LEU A 266 -9.59 22.30 -3.86
C LEU A 266 -9.78 22.09 -2.35
N LEU A 267 -9.82 20.84 -1.89
CA LEU A 267 -9.86 20.51 -0.46
C LEU A 267 -8.63 21.06 0.27
N GLY A 268 -7.44 20.93 -0.32
CA GLY A 268 -6.21 21.49 0.20
C GLY A 268 -6.29 23.01 0.36
N GLN A 269 -6.87 23.72 -0.63
CA GLN A 269 -7.06 25.17 -0.60
C GLN A 269 -8.01 25.61 0.50
N VAL A 270 -9.18 24.96 0.64
CA VAL A 270 -10.17 25.25 1.69
C VAL A 270 -9.52 25.17 3.07
N TYR A 271 -8.67 24.16 3.27
CA TYR A 271 -7.99 23.96 4.53
C TYR A 271 -6.60 24.57 4.56
N CYS A 272 -6.16 25.41 3.62
CA CYS A 272 -4.74 25.73 3.46
C CYS A 272 -4.05 26.24 4.74
N ARG A 273 -4.73 27.05 5.57
CA ARG A 273 -4.18 27.57 6.83
C ARG A 273 -4.48 26.71 8.06
N GLY A 274 -5.28 25.65 7.91
CA GLY A 274 -5.66 24.79 9.01
C GLY A 274 -4.49 24.00 9.58
N VAL A 275 -4.56 23.68 10.87
CA VAL A 275 -3.71 22.72 11.57
C VAL A 275 -4.55 21.83 12.49
N GLY A 276 -4.04 20.63 12.81
CA GLY A 276 -4.65 19.77 13.83
C GLY A 276 -5.86 18.96 13.35
N PRO A 277 -6.82 18.62 14.24
CA PRO A 277 -7.82 17.57 14.01
C PRO A 277 -8.74 17.75 12.79
N SER A 278 -9.04 18.99 12.39
CA SER A 278 -9.85 19.26 11.20
C SER A 278 -9.10 18.89 9.93
N VAL A 279 -7.79 19.15 9.88
CA VAL A 279 -6.92 18.83 8.74
C VAL A 279 -6.67 17.34 8.62
N TYR A 280 -6.63 16.59 9.72
CA TYR A 280 -6.46 15.14 9.66
C TYR A 280 -7.57 14.45 8.85
N ARG A 281 -8.78 15.02 8.79
CA ARG A 281 -9.86 14.48 7.94
C ARG A 281 -9.51 14.64 6.47
N VAL A 282 -8.99 15.80 6.08
CA VAL A 282 -8.59 16.06 4.69
C VAL A 282 -7.37 15.21 4.31
N ALA A 283 -6.41 15.08 5.23
CA ALA A 283 -5.28 14.16 5.07
C ALA A 283 -5.75 12.70 4.90
N ALA A 284 -6.77 12.26 5.64
CA ALA A 284 -7.37 10.95 5.44
C ALA A 284 -8.01 10.81 4.04
N VAL A 285 -8.73 11.83 3.55
CA VAL A 285 -9.25 11.83 2.16
C VAL A 285 -8.11 11.74 1.14
N ALA A 286 -7.03 12.49 1.32
CA ALA A 286 -5.85 12.38 0.47
C ALA A 286 -5.25 10.96 0.52
N SER A 287 -5.13 10.36 1.70
CA SER A 287 -4.65 8.98 1.86
C SER A 287 -5.55 7.96 1.15
N ALA A 288 -6.88 8.14 1.20
CA ALA A 288 -7.85 7.32 0.49
C ALA A 288 -7.70 7.44 -1.03
N TRP A 289 -7.40 8.63 -1.53
CA TRP A 289 -7.11 8.85 -2.95
C TRP A 289 -5.87 8.09 -3.41
N GLY A 290 -4.89 7.83 -2.54
CA GLY A 290 -3.77 6.95 -2.85
C GLY A 290 -4.19 5.52 -3.24
N VAL A 291 -5.37 5.07 -2.81
CA VAL A 291 -5.99 3.81 -3.25
C VAL A 291 -6.87 4.04 -4.48
N LEU A 292 -7.80 4.99 -4.40
CA LEU A 292 -8.81 5.15 -5.46
C LEU A 292 -8.23 5.70 -6.77
N GLY A 293 -7.25 6.60 -6.67
CA GLY A 293 -6.64 7.28 -7.80
C GLY A 293 -5.57 6.47 -8.51
N SER A 294 -5.03 5.40 -7.92
CA SER A 294 -4.06 4.51 -8.59
C SER A 294 -4.70 3.81 -9.79
N GLN A 295 -3.91 3.48 -10.82
CA GLN A 295 -4.39 2.68 -11.96
C GLN A 295 -4.75 1.24 -11.54
N LEU A 296 -4.01 0.73 -10.55
CA LEU A 296 -4.19 -0.58 -9.97
C LEU A 296 -4.18 -0.48 -8.44
N SER A 297 -5.23 -1.00 -7.81
CA SER A 297 -5.36 -1.06 -6.36
C SER A 297 -5.91 -2.39 -5.90
N TRP A 298 -5.01 -3.28 -5.50
CA TRP A 298 -5.34 -4.53 -4.83
C TRP A 298 -5.31 -4.38 -3.30
N VAL A 299 -5.64 -5.47 -2.60
CA VAL A 299 -5.67 -5.54 -1.12
C VAL A 299 -4.43 -4.95 -0.45
N ALA A 300 -3.25 -5.08 -1.06
CA ALA A 300 -2.01 -4.51 -0.55
C ALA A 300 -2.11 -2.99 -0.32
N HIS A 301 -2.76 -2.27 -1.24
CA HIS A 301 -2.90 -0.81 -1.22
C HIS A 301 -3.75 -0.33 -0.04
N PHE A 302 -4.64 -1.18 0.49
CA PHE A 302 -5.54 -0.78 1.57
C PHE A 302 -4.81 -0.48 2.89
N ALA A 303 -3.52 -0.83 3.01
CA ALA A 303 -2.68 -0.38 4.11
C ALA A 303 -2.62 1.16 4.21
N THR A 304 -2.72 1.89 3.09
CA THR A 304 -2.74 3.37 3.10
C THR A 304 -4.04 3.95 3.67
N LEU A 305 -5.07 3.12 3.90
CA LEU A 305 -6.30 3.53 4.60
C LEU A 305 -6.12 3.61 6.13
N ALA A 306 -4.91 3.35 6.64
CA ALA A 306 -4.55 3.47 8.05
C ALA A 306 -5.04 4.76 8.73
N LEU A 307 -4.79 5.90 8.10
CA LEU A 307 -5.21 7.21 8.60
C LEU A 307 -6.73 7.39 8.50
N VAL A 308 -7.37 6.85 7.45
CA VAL A 308 -8.83 6.89 7.26
C VAL A 308 -9.53 6.14 8.39
N VAL A 309 -9.10 4.91 8.67
CA VAL A 309 -9.68 4.09 9.75
C VAL A 309 -9.54 4.81 11.09
N ALA A 310 -8.37 5.39 11.38
CA ALA A 310 -8.16 6.14 12.62
C ALA A 310 -9.11 7.34 12.75
N ILE A 311 -9.31 8.08 11.66
CA ILE A 311 -10.22 9.24 11.65
C ILE A 311 -11.69 8.83 11.75
N LEU A 312 -12.10 7.76 11.06
CA LEU A 312 -13.47 7.25 11.16
C LEU A 312 -13.79 6.84 12.60
N LEU A 313 -12.88 6.12 13.26
CA LEU A 313 -13.01 5.75 14.67
C LEU A 313 -13.09 6.97 15.58
N ARG A 314 -12.32 8.03 15.29
CA ARG A 314 -12.36 9.29 16.05
C ARG A 314 -13.66 10.07 15.85
N CYS A 315 -14.23 10.03 14.65
CA CYS A 315 -15.46 10.74 14.33
C CYS A 315 -16.73 10.02 14.80
N GLN A 316 -16.63 8.77 15.29
CA GLN A 316 -17.79 8.08 15.85
C GLN A 316 -18.24 8.75 17.15
N LYS A 317 -19.37 9.45 17.09
CA LYS A 317 -20.03 10.07 18.25
C LYS A 317 -20.68 9.03 19.19
N ASN A 318 -20.94 7.81 18.72
CA ASN A 318 -21.70 6.80 19.44
C ASN A 318 -20.89 5.50 19.55
N HIS A 319 -20.27 5.27 20.71
CA HIS A 319 -19.42 4.09 20.98
C HIS A 319 -20.17 2.75 20.87
N SER A 320 -21.50 2.76 20.79
CA SER A 320 -22.35 1.58 20.58
C SER A 320 -22.17 0.93 19.21
N LEU A 321 -21.94 1.70 18.15
CA LEU A 321 -21.65 1.17 16.81
C LEU A 321 -20.27 0.53 16.76
N ALA A 322 -19.23 1.19 17.29
CA ALA A 322 -17.90 0.59 17.45
C ALA A 322 -17.94 -0.72 18.26
N ARG A 323 -18.72 -0.77 19.33
CA ARG A 323 -18.98 -1.99 20.11
C ARG A 323 -19.72 -3.06 19.30
N MET A 324 -20.72 -2.70 18.50
CA MET A 324 -21.39 -3.65 17.60
C MET A 324 -20.45 -4.21 16.53
N TRP A 325 -19.57 -3.40 15.93
CA TRP A 325 -18.56 -3.88 14.99
C TRP A 325 -17.56 -4.83 15.66
N LEU A 326 -17.10 -4.51 16.87
CA LEU A 326 -16.22 -5.38 17.66
C LEU A 326 -16.91 -6.66 18.13
N VAL A 327 -18.22 -6.65 18.40
CA VAL A 327 -19.01 -7.85 18.71
C VAL A 327 -19.23 -8.68 17.45
N ALA A 328 -19.61 -8.06 16.33
CA ALA A 328 -19.85 -8.75 15.06
C ALA A 328 -18.59 -9.47 14.53
N PHE A 329 -17.41 -8.86 14.70
CA PHE A 329 -16.14 -9.46 14.28
C PHE A 329 -15.41 -10.22 15.39
N GLY A 330 -15.61 -9.87 16.66
CA GLY A 330 -15.02 -10.53 17.83
C GLY A 330 -15.77 -11.79 18.28
N CYS A 331 -17.03 -11.98 17.86
CA CYS A 331 -17.81 -13.18 18.16
C CYS A 331 -17.31 -14.47 17.48
N VAL A 332 -16.25 -14.42 16.66
CA VAL A 332 -15.61 -15.64 16.16
C VAL A 332 -14.88 -16.44 17.26
N ARG A 333 -14.73 -15.90 18.49
CA ARG A 333 -13.98 -16.58 19.56
C ARG A 333 -14.75 -17.10 20.76
N GLY A 334 -16.08 -17.13 20.75
CA GLY A 334 -16.79 -17.64 21.93
C GLY A 334 -18.28 -17.90 21.76
N ARG A 335 -18.63 -18.99 21.08
CA ARG A 335 -19.81 -19.85 21.35
C ARG A 335 -19.93 -20.92 20.26
N VAL A 336 -19.04 -21.91 20.32
CA VAL A 336 -19.19 -23.17 19.55
C VAL A 336 -20.19 -24.13 20.22
N SER A 337 -20.72 -23.84 21.40
CA SER A 337 -21.53 -24.83 22.15
C SER A 337 -23.05 -24.74 21.99
N ARG A 338 -23.64 -23.85 21.16
CA ARG A 338 -25.12 -23.75 21.03
C ARG A 338 -25.66 -23.47 19.62
N LEU A 339 -24.93 -23.83 18.56
CA LEU A 339 -25.45 -23.79 17.18
C LEU A 339 -25.62 -25.18 16.55
N SER A 340 -25.40 -26.26 17.32
CA SER A 340 -25.64 -27.64 16.88
C SER A 340 -27.11 -28.08 16.93
N GLN A 341 -28.05 -27.23 17.36
CA GLN A 341 -29.47 -27.60 17.49
C GLN A 341 -30.43 -26.92 16.51
N VAL A 342 -29.96 -26.04 15.62
CA VAL A 342 -30.86 -25.29 14.70
C VAL A 342 -30.68 -25.69 13.22
N CYS A 343 -29.63 -26.45 12.86
CA CYS A 343 -29.39 -26.84 11.46
C CYS A 343 -30.08 -28.13 10.99
N CYS A 344 -30.92 -28.78 11.80
CA CYS A 344 -31.69 -29.97 11.38
C CYS A 344 -33.03 -29.67 10.69
N ALA A 345 -33.46 -28.40 10.56
CA ALA A 345 -34.82 -28.09 10.13
C ALA A 345 -34.99 -27.64 8.66
N TRP A 346 -33.92 -27.38 7.91
CA TRP A 346 -34.06 -26.88 6.53
C TRP A 346 -33.18 -27.66 5.57
N GLY A 347 -33.74 -28.73 5.02
CA GLY A 347 -33.16 -29.50 3.93
C GLY A 347 -33.11 -28.67 2.65
N LEU A 348 -31.90 -28.35 2.20
CA LEU A 348 -31.62 -27.97 0.82
C LEU A 348 -30.35 -28.68 0.33
N ARG A 349 -30.46 -29.14 -0.92
CA ARG A 349 -29.67 -30.21 -1.55
C ARG A 349 -28.19 -29.86 -1.76
N ARG A 350 -27.39 -30.93 -1.74
CA ARG A 350 -25.97 -31.01 -2.15
C ARG A 350 -25.72 -30.35 -3.52
N GLY A 351 -24.63 -29.59 -3.64
CA GLY A 351 -24.01 -29.32 -4.94
C GLY A 351 -23.03 -28.15 -4.97
N ARG A 352 -21.74 -28.48 -5.11
CA ARG A 352 -20.58 -27.63 -5.43
C ARG A 352 -19.96 -26.82 -4.28
N SER A 353 -18.82 -27.31 -3.81
CA SER A 353 -17.86 -26.64 -2.95
C SER A 353 -17.16 -25.50 -3.71
N LEU A 354 -17.55 -24.26 -3.45
CA LEU A 354 -16.75 -23.08 -3.79
C LEU A 354 -15.66 -22.90 -2.74
N ARG A 355 -14.41 -23.21 -3.11
CA ARG A 355 -13.23 -22.91 -2.29
C ARG A 355 -12.95 -21.41 -2.39
N TRP A 356 -12.99 -20.72 -1.26
CA TRP A 356 -12.78 -19.27 -1.12
C TRP A 356 -11.32 -18.82 -1.32
N TRP A 357 -10.40 -19.71 -1.70
CA TRP A 357 -8.95 -19.47 -1.67
C TRP A 357 -8.30 -19.24 -3.04
N ASP A 358 -9.04 -19.35 -4.14
CA ASP A 358 -8.47 -19.24 -5.50
C ASP A 358 -8.38 -17.79 -6.04
N TRP A 359 -8.72 -16.78 -5.22
CA TRP A 359 -8.76 -15.36 -5.66
C TRP A 359 -7.44 -14.58 -5.46
N ALA A 360 -6.37 -15.23 -5.01
CA ALA A 360 -5.11 -14.55 -4.71
C ALA A 360 -4.06 -14.59 -5.85
N LEU A 361 -4.37 -15.15 -7.03
CA LEU A 361 -3.39 -15.37 -8.10
C LEU A 361 -3.84 -14.99 -9.52
N HIS A 362 -4.82 -14.09 -9.67
CA HIS A 362 -5.17 -13.50 -10.97
C HIS A 362 -5.30 -11.98 -10.91
#